data_AF-Q67MP3-F1
#
_entry.id   AF-Q67MP3-F1
#
_cell.length_a   1.000
_cell.length_b   1.000
_cell.length_c   1.000
_cell.angle_alpha   90.00
_cell.angle_beta   90.00
_cell.angle_gamma   90.00
#
_symmetry.space_group_name_H-M   'P 1'
#
loop_
_entity.id
_entity.type
_entity.pdbx_description
1 polymer ?
#
loop_
_entity_poly.entity_id
_entity_poly.type
_entity_poly.pdbx_seq_one_letter_code
_entity_poly.pdbx_strand_id
1 'polypeptide(L)'
;MTDDRERNTPPPQKFSAGWLDEIITDAMRRGEFDNLPGKGKPIDLDRDEPDPYAKEGSWLVNRILRENKVAPLWIELEKSIREDREWLATHPKDHPERQARIQELNDKIMLFNLNKPRGILDKLRYRE
;
A
#
# COMPACT_ATOMS: atom_id res chain seq x y z
N MET A 1 -25.10 -28.96 -19.23
CA MET A 1 -25.50 -28.58 -17.85
C MET A 1 -24.45 -29.19 -16.94
N THR A 2 -23.39 -28.55 -16.46
CA THR A 2 -22.98 -27.18 -16.13
C THR A 2 -21.46 -27.12 -16.42
N ASP A 3 -20.83 -26.02 -16.80
CA ASP A 3 -20.26 -25.06 -15.83
C ASP A 3 -19.87 -23.77 -16.59
N ASP A 4 -20.64 -22.71 -16.41
CA ASP A 4 -20.47 -21.38 -17.02
C ASP A 4 -19.69 -20.43 -16.09
N ARG A 5 -18.82 -20.99 -15.22
CA ARG A 5 -18.10 -20.25 -14.16
C ARG A 5 -16.77 -19.60 -14.59
N GLU A 6 -16.43 -19.63 -15.87
CA GLU A 6 -15.21 -18.98 -16.39
C GLU A 6 -15.41 -17.55 -16.91
N ARG A 7 -16.55 -16.92 -16.62
CA ARG A 7 -16.76 -15.50 -16.91
C ARG A 7 -17.06 -14.77 -15.63
N ASN A 8 -16.01 -14.21 -15.01
CA ASN A 8 -15.99 -12.86 -14.42
C ASN A 8 -14.96 -12.74 -13.28
N THR A 9 -13.71 -13.18 -13.48
CA THR A 9 -12.63 -12.67 -12.62
C THR A 9 -12.25 -11.30 -13.18
N PRO A 10 -12.44 -10.19 -12.43
CA PRO A 10 -12.01 -8.89 -12.92
C PRO A 10 -10.52 -8.96 -13.25
N PRO A 11 -10.09 -8.38 -14.40
CA PRO A 11 -8.69 -8.42 -14.79
C PRO A 11 -7.83 -7.86 -13.66
N PRO A 12 -6.60 -8.37 -13.46
CA PRO A 12 -5.71 -7.89 -12.42
C PRO A 12 -5.61 -6.38 -12.53
N GLN A 13 -5.99 -5.69 -11.47
CA GLN A 13 -6.13 -4.23 -11.46
C GLN A 13 -4.76 -3.64 -11.81
N LYS A 14 -4.63 -3.12 -13.03
CA LYS A 14 -3.37 -2.59 -13.54
C LYS A 14 -3.10 -1.28 -12.78
N PHE A 15 -2.26 -1.33 -11.76
CA PHE A 15 -1.70 -0.14 -11.08
C PHE A 15 -0.73 0.62 -12.01
N SER A 16 -1.22 1.03 -13.18
CA SER A 16 -0.49 1.88 -14.12
C SER A 16 -0.84 3.34 -13.83
N ALA A 17 0.10 4.26 -14.10
CA ALA A 17 -0.14 5.70 -13.96
C ALA A 17 -1.39 6.15 -14.75
N GLY A 18 -1.56 5.65 -15.98
CA GLY A 18 -2.72 5.98 -16.82
C GLY A 18 -4.06 5.53 -16.23
N TRP A 19 -4.12 4.34 -15.61
CA TRP A 19 -5.35 3.88 -14.94
C TRP A 19 -5.72 4.74 -13.73
N LEU A 20 -4.72 5.17 -12.95
CA LEU A 20 -4.95 6.05 -11.82
C LEU A 20 -5.45 7.43 -12.27
N ASP A 21 -4.88 7.96 -13.35
CA ASP A 21 -5.30 9.24 -13.94
C ASP A 21 -6.75 9.17 -14.44
N GLU A 22 -7.17 8.05 -15.03
CA GLU A 22 -8.57 7.83 -15.43
C GLU A 22 -9.51 7.89 -14.23
N ILE A 23 -9.19 7.22 -13.11
CA ILE A 23 -10.00 7.26 -11.89
C ILE A 23 -10.12 8.68 -11.35
N ILE A 24 -9.00 9.40 -11.26
CA ILE A 24 -8.98 10.77 -10.75
C ILE A 24 -9.83 11.66 -11.64
N THR A 25 -9.68 11.54 -12.95
CA THR A 25 -10.44 12.34 -13.92
C THR A 25 -11.94 12.05 -13.85
N ASP A 26 -12.33 10.78 -13.71
CA ASP A 26 -13.73 10.40 -13.57
C ASP A 26 -14.33 10.93 -12.26
N ALA A 27 -13.60 10.85 -11.14
CA ALA A 27 -14.01 11.41 -9.86
C ALA A 27 -14.15 12.95 -9.92
N MET A 28 -13.25 13.63 -10.64
CA MET A 28 -13.37 15.06 -10.92
C MET A 28 -14.63 15.38 -11.73
N ARG A 29 -14.94 14.61 -12.79
CA ARG A 29 -16.15 14.80 -13.59
C ARG A 29 -17.44 14.59 -12.78
N ARG A 30 -17.41 13.69 -11.79
CA ARG A 30 -18.54 13.45 -10.88
C ARG A 30 -18.69 14.52 -9.79
N GLY A 31 -17.79 15.50 -9.72
CA GLY A 31 -17.82 16.55 -8.70
C GLY A 31 -17.47 16.05 -7.30
N GLU A 32 -16.80 14.90 -7.17
CA GLU A 32 -16.46 14.33 -5.85
C GLU A 32 -15.53 15.23 -5.03
N PHE A 33 -14.80 16.13 -5.71
CA PHE A 33 -13.94 17.12 -5.08
C PHE A 33 -14.65 18.45 -4.77
N ASP A 34 -15.93 18.61 -5.14
CA ASP A 34 -16.58 19.92 -5.10
C ASP A 34 -16.97 20.39 -3.70
N ASN A 35 -17.27 19.46 -2.80
CA ASN A 35 -17.74 19.74 -1.45
C ASN A 35 -16.85 19.10 -0.38
N LEU A 36 -15.54 19.07 -0.62
CA LEU A 36 -14.59 18.51 0.35
C LEU A 36 -14.54 19.35 1.63
N PRO A 37 -14.50 18.72 2.82
CA PRO A 37 -14.25 19.41 4.07
C PRO A 37 -12.95 20.20 3.99
N GLY A 38 -13.04 21.52 4.16
CA GLY A 38 -11.86 22.40 4.12
C GLY A 38 -11.52 22.99 2.75
N LYS A 39 -12.31 22.74 1.69
CA LYS A 39 -12.15 23.41 0.40
C LYS A 39 -12.13 24.94 0.57
N GLY A 40 -11.09 25.58 0.04
CA GLY A 40 -10.88 27.04 0.11
C GLY A 40 -10.38 27.57 1.46
N LYS A 41 -10.16 26.71 2.47
CA LYS A 41 -9.56 27.12 3.75
C LYS A 41 -8.03 27.02 3.68
N PRO A 42 -7.29 27.90 4.39
CA PRO A 42 -5.85 27.78 4.53
C PRO A 42 -5.45 26.42 5.11
N ILE A 43 -4.36 25.87 4.60
CA ILE A 43 -3.77 24.64 5.16
C ILE A 43 -2.98 25.02 6.40
N ASP A 44 -3.31 24.40 7.52
CA ASP A 44 -2.53 24.50 8.75
C ASP A 44 -1.27 23.64 8.63
N LEU A 45 -0.13 24.31 8.44
CA LEU A 45 1.19 23.70 8.27
C LEU A 45 1.87 23.40 9.61
N ASP A 46 1.38 23.98 10.71
CA ASP A 46 1.95 23.81 12.05
C ASP A 46 1.38 22.56 12.76
N ARG A 47 0.20 22.11 12.34
CA ARG A 47 -0.53 20.95 12.90
C ARG A 47 0.21 19.62 12.76
N ASP A 48 1.04 19.49 11.74
CA ASP A 48 1.92 18.35 11.52
C ASP A 48 3.35 18.87 11.68
N GLU A 49 3.75 19.14 12.93
CA GLU A 49 5.12 19.49 13.33
C GLU A 49 6.12 18.63 12.53
N PRO A 50 7.19 19.21 11.97
CA PRO A 50 8.10 18.46 11.12
C PRO A 50 8.77 17.40 11.99
N ASP A 51 8.24 16.17 11.92
CA ASP A 51 8.87 15.00 12.50
C ASP A 51 10.36 15.07 12.11
N PRO A 52 11.28 15.17 13.07
CA PRO A 52 12.70 15.40 12.79
C PRO A 52 13.32 14.24 12.00
N TYR A 53 12.62 13.12 11.87
CA TYR A 53 13.00 11.96 11.07
C TYR A 53 12.24 11.86 9.74
N ALA A 54 11.24 12.72 9.51
CA ALA A 54 10.49 12.79 8.27
C ALA A 54 11.25 13.58 7.21
N LYS A 55 11.15 13.12 5.95
CA LYS A 55 11.69 13.86 4.82
C LYS A 55 10.86 15.13 4.62
N GLU A 56 11.52 16.23 4.24
CA GLU A 56 10.82 17.47 3.87
C GLU A 56 9.68 17.18 2.89
N GLY A 57 8.50 17.73 3.18
CA GLY A 57 7.29 17.54 2.39
C GLY A 57 6.51 16.24 2.63
N SER A 58 7.00 15.28 3.45
CA SER A 58 6.26 14.03 3.71
C SER A 58 5.13 14.19 4.74
N TRP A 59 5.03 15.33 5.42
CA TRP A 59 4.01 15.60 6.43
C TRP A 59 2.58 15.47 5.86
N LEU A 60 2.34 15.92 4.63
CA LEU A 60 1.02 15.85 4.00
C LEU A 60 0.58 14.40 3.75
N VAL A 61 1.50 13.57 3.25
CA VAL A 61 1.25 12.15 3.03
C VAL A 61 0.96 11.45 4.35
N ASN A 62 1.77 11.72 5.38
CA ASN A 62 1.57 11.16 6.71
C ASN A 62 0.24 11.58 7.33
N ARG A 63 -0.17 12.84 7.16
CA ARG A 63 -1.46 13.36 7.60
C ARG A 63 -2.61 12.63 6.91
N ILE A 64 -2.59 12.53 5.58
CA ILE A 64 -3.64 11.84 4.80
C ILE A 64 -3.79 10.39 5.29
N LEU A 65 -2.69 9.67 5.47
CA LEU A 65 -2.71 8.29 5.95
C LEU A 65 -3.29 8.19 7.37
N ARG A 66 -2.87 9.06 8.28
CA ARG A 66 -3.38 9.12 9.66
C ARG A 66 -4.87 9.43 9.74
N GLU A 67 -5.33 10.46 9.02
CA GLU A 67 -6.75 10.86 9.01
C GLU A 67 -7.66 9.76 8.44
N ASN A 68 -7.16 8.97 7.49
CA ASN A 68 -7.89 7.84 6.90
C ASN A 68 -7.69 6.50 7.63
N LYS A 69 -6.87 6.46 8.70
CA LYS A 69 -6.53 5.23 9.44
C LYS A 69 -5.92 4.13 8.54
N VAL A 70 -5.16 4.53 7.53
CA VAL A 70 -4.49 3.63 6.60
C VAL A 70 -2.99 3.63 6.90
N ALA A 71 -2.36 2.45 6.94
CA ALA A 71 -0.91 2.37 7.07
C ALA A 71 -0.22 2.59 5.70
N PRO A 72 0.99 3.16 5.66
CA PRO A 72 1.81 3.14 4.47
C PRO A 72 1.95 1.73 3.90
N LEU A 73 2.01 1.63 2.56
CA LEU A 73 2.07 0.35 1.84
C LEU A 73 3.15 -0.60 2.38
N TRP A 74 4.33 -0.10 2.72
CA TRP A 74 5.43 -0.93 3.22
C TRP A 74 5.12 -1.58 4.58
N ILE A 75 4.30 -0.96 5.45
CA ILE A 75 3.85 -1.55 6.72
C ILE A 75 2.90 -2.73 6.44
N GLU A 76 1.94 -2.53 5.53
CA GLU A 76 1.01 -3.58 5.13
C GLU A 76 1.72 -4.76 4.47
N LEU A 77 2.70 -4.48 3.60
CA LEU A 77 3.55 -5.49 2.98
C LEU A 77 4.37 -6.27 4.02
N GLU A 78 4.94 -5.60 5.02
CA GLU A 78 5.68 -6.28 6.10
C GLU A 78 4.79 -7.28 6.85
N LYS A 79 3.55 -6.89 7.15
CA LYS A 79 2.57 -7.76 7.79
C LYS A 79 2.25 -8.96 6.90
N SER A 80 1.94 -8.74 5.61
CA SER A 80 1.60 -9.82 4.67
C SER A 80 2.77 -10.78 4.43
N ILE A 81 4.00 -10.25 4.32
CA ILE A 81 5.23 -11.06 4.19
C ILE A 81 5.41 -11.96 5.41
N ARG A 82 5.16 -11.45 6.63
CA ARG A 82 5.24 -12.25 7.86
C ARG A 82 4.21 -13.38 7.85
N GLU A 83 2.97 -13.10 7.46
CA GLU A 83 1.90 -14.10 7.36
C GLU A 83 2.24 -15.20 6.34
N ASP A 84 2.76 -14.84 5.17
CA ASP A 84 3.17 -15.82 4.16
C ASP A 84 4.36 -16.68 4.62
N ARG A 85 5.32 -16.09 5.35
CA ARG A 85 6.44 -16.83 5.92
C ARG A 85 5.98 -17.84 6.98
N GLU A 86 5.05 -17.44 7.83
CA GLU A 86 4.46 -18.31 8.84
C GLU A 86 3.66 -19.45 8.20
N TRP A 87 2.89 -19.14 7.16
CA TRP A 87 2.18 -20.14 6.38
C TRP A 87 3.16 -21.17 5.76
N LEU A 88 4.24 -20.71 5.13
CA LEU A 88 5.25 -21.59 4.53
C LEU A 88 6.02 -22.43 5.55
N ALA A 89 6.15 -21.95 6.78
CA ALA A 89 6.80 -22.67 7.89
C ALA A 89 5.89 -23.77 8.48
N THR A 90 4.58 -23.56 8.46
CA THR A 90 3.59 -24.49 9.05
C THR A 90 3.07 -25.53 8.07
N HIS A 91 3.15 -25.28 6.76
CA HIS A 91 2.61 -26.17 5.73
C HIS A 91 3.67 -27.11 5.13
N PRO A 92 3.28 -28.33 4.69
CA PRO A 92 4.16 -29.29 4.04
C PRO A 92 4.83 -28.76 2.76
N LYS A 93 5.98 -29.35 2.41
CA LYS A 93 6.76 -28.93 1.21
C LYS A 93 6.09 -29.30 -0.11
N ASP A 94 5.25 -30.32 -0.10
CA ASP A 94 4.49 -30.86 -1.23
C ASP A 94 3.08 -30.26 -1.36
N HIS A 95 2.72 -29.26 -0.53
CA HIS A 95 1.43 -28.60 -0.62
C HIS A 95 1.22 -27.98 -2.01
N PRO A 96 0.08 -28.22 -2.68
CA PRO A 96 -0.12 -27.83 -4.09
C PRO A 96 0.00 -26.31 -4.32
N GLU A 97 -0.43 -25.50 -3.35
CA GLU A 97 -0.37 -24.03 -3.43
C GLU A 97 1.00 -23.45 -3.06
N ARG A 98 1.94 -24.26 -2.56
CA ARG A 98 3.20 -23.76 -1.98
C ARG A 98 4.00 -22.93 -2.97
N GLN A 99 4.08 -23.38 -4.22
CA GLN A 99 4.87 -22.71 -5.23
C GLN A 99 4.27 -21.35 -5.64
N ALA A 100 2.94 -21.28 -5.76
CA ALA A 100 2.25 -20.03 -6.01
C ALA A 100 2.48 -19.04 -4.86
N ARG A 101 2.38 -19.51 -3.61
CA ARG A 101 2.61 -18.67 -2.43
C ARG A 101 4.05 -18.17 -2.30
N ILE A 102 5.03 -18.97 -2.70
CA ILE A 102 6.44 -18.52 -2.77
C ILE A 102 6.60 -17.41 -3.81
N GLN A 103 5.95 -17.52 -4.97
CA GLN A 103 5.99 -16.48 -5.98
C GLN A 103 5.37 -15.17 -5.47
N GLU A 104 4.19 -15.25 -4.87
CA GLU A 104 3.53 -14.09 -4.26
C GLU A 104 4.39 -13.43 -3.17
N LEU A 105 5.02 -14.24 -2.31
CA LEU A 105 5.96 -13.76 -1.30
C LEU A 105 7.14 -13.01 -1.92
N ASN A 106 7.73 -13.55 -2.99
CA ASN A 106 8.84 -12.90 -3.69
C ASN A 106 8.42 -11.55 -4.29
N ASP A 107 7.23 -11.49 -4.90
CA ASP A 107 6.69 -10.26 -5.48
C ASP A 107 6.43 -9.20 -4.40
N LYS A 108 5.89 -9.62 -3.24
CA LYS A 108 5.69 -8.75 -2.07
C LYS A 108 7.02 -8.24 -1.51
N ILE A 109 8.04 -9.09 -1.40
CA ILE A 109 9.39 -8.70 -0.95
C ILE A 109 10.00 -7.68 -1.92
N MET A 110 9.88 -7.90 -3.23
CA MET A 110 10.35 -6.95 -4.24
C MET A 110 9.66 -5.60 -4.06
N LEU A 111 8.34 -5.59 -3.95
CA LEU A 111 7.57 -4.36 -3.79
C LEU A 111 7.89 -3.65 -2.47
N PHE A 112 8.10 -4.41 -1.38
CA PHE A 112 8.52 -3.87 -0.09
C PHE A 112 9.89 -3.19 -0.19
N ASN A 113 10.86 -3.85 -0.81
CA ASN A 113 12.21 -3.30 -0.99
C ASN A 113 12.22 -2.00 -1.83
N LEU A 114 11.28 -1.87 -2.77
CA LEU A 114 11.13 -0.65 -3.59
C LEU A 114 10.47 0.50 -2.81
N ASN A 115 9.49 0.20 -1.95
CA ASN A 115 8.67 1.22 -1.28
C ASN A 115 9.16 1.60 0.12
N LYS A 116 9.97 0.76 0.77
CA LYS A 116 10.54 1.05 2.08
C LYS A 116 11.48 2.27 1.98
N PRO A 117 11.26 3.34 2.75
CA PRO A 117 12.17 4.48 2.77
C PRO A 117 13.60 4.06 3.17
N ARG A 118 14.57 4.25 2.28
CA ARG A 118 15.99 3.97 2.57
C ARG A 118 16.53 4.98 3.59
N GLY A 119 17.26 4.51 4.60
CA GLY A 119 17.95 5.37 5.58
C GLY A 119 17.19 5.72 6.88
N ILE A 120 15.87 5.54 6.95
CA ILE A 120 15.08 5.74 8.20
C ILE A 120 15.10 4.48 9.07
N LEU A 121 14.86 3.32 8.47
CA LEU A 121 14.71 2.06 9.22
C LEU A 121 16.00 1.26 9.37
N ASP A 122 17.04 1.57 8.59
CA ASP A 122 18.33 0.86 8.69
C ASP A 122 19.12 1.29 9.93
N LYS A 123 18.85 2.51 10.45
CA LYS A 123 19.43 3.04 11.69
C LYS A 123 18.74 2.55 12.97
N LEU A 124 17.58 1.91 12.85
CA LEU A 124 16.83 1.32 13.97
C LEU A 124 17.23 -0.14 14.25
N ARG A 125 18.28 -0.66 13.59
CA ARG A 125 18.88 -1.93 13.99
C ARG A 125 19.39 -1.80 15.42
N TYR A 126 18.73 -2.56 16.30
CA TYR A 126 18.93 -2.71 17.73
C TYR A 126 20.32 -2.30 18.23
N ARG A 127 20.37 -1.30 19.12
CA ARG A 127 21.40 -1.25 20.16
C ARG A 127 21.21 -2.52 20.98
N GLU A 128 22.17 -3.44 20.89
CA GLU A 128 22.35 -4.54 21.84
C GLU A 128 22.60 -4.01 23.26
#